data_AF-A0A7G9Y647-F1
#
_entry.id   AF-A0A7G9Y647-F1
#
_cell.length_a   1.000
_cell.length_b   1.000
_cell.length_c   1.000
_cell.angle_alpha   90.00
_cell.angle_beta   90.00
_cell.angle_gamma   90.00
#
_symmetry.space_group_name_H-M   'P 1'
#
loop_
_entity.id
_entity.type
_entity.pdbx_description
1 polymer ?
#
loop_
_entity_poly.entity_id
_entity_poly.type
_entity_poly.pdbx_seq_one_letter_code
_entity_poly.pdbx_strand_id
1 'polypeptide(L)' 'MLKIKEENLQYVYQNNEKKGVIIDIPTFEAVMRMLEDHEDAMDFEVLKTEETMDYGDYRRHRLK' A
#
# COMPACT_ATOMS: atom_id res chain seq x y z
N MET A 1 10.91 8.76 2.25
CA MET A 1 9.56 8.65 2.85
C MET A 1 8.97 10.02 3.02
N LEU A 2 7.81 10.26 2.40
CA LEU A 2 7.01 11.46 2.66
C LEU A 2 6.64 11.50 4.14
N LYS A 3 6.98 12.59 4.83
CA LYS A 3 6.52 12.84 6.20
C LYS A 3 5.30 13.74 6.12
N ILE A 4 4.11 13.12 6.11
CA ILE A 4 2.86 13.85 6.25
C ILE A 4 2.80 14.34 7.69
N LYS A 5 2.78 15.65 7.88
CA LYS A 5 2.63 16.24 9.21
C LYS A 5 1.17 16.13 9.61
N GLU A 6 0.89 15.55 10.79
CA GLU A 6 -0.48 15.44 11.31
C GLU A 6 -1.19 16.80 11.41
N GLU A 7 -0.42 17.87 11.60
CA GLU A 7 -0.86 19.27 11.60
C GLU A 7 -1.66 19.66 10.34
N ASN A 8 -1.40 18.99 9.21
CA ASN A 8 -2.03 19.27 7.92
C ASN A 8 -3.25 18.38 7.65
N LEU A 9 -3.60 17.49 8.58
CA LEU A 9 -4.73 16.55 8.43
C LEU A 9 -5.94 17.08 9.18
N GLN A 10 -7.07 17.23 8.48
CA GLN A 10 -8.36 17.47 9.13
C GLN A 10 -9.13 16.16 9.21
N TYR A 11 -9.66 15.83 10.38
CA TYR A 11 -10.42 14.59 10.58
C TYR A 11 -11.93 14.86 10.60
N VAL A 12 -12.67 14.02 9.88
CA VAL A 12 -14.14 14.04 9.90
C VAL A 12 -14.63 13.03 10.92
N TYR A 13 -15.42 13.49 11.89
CA TYR A 13 -16.01 12.67 12.94
C TYR A 13 -17.53 12.59 12.78
N GLN A 14 -18.09 11.41 13.06
CA GLN A 14 -19.52 11.19 13.18
C GLN A 14 -19.76 10.32 14.42
N ASN A 15 -20.64 10.76 15.34
CA ASN A 15 -20.90 10.07 16.60
C ASN A 15 -19.62 9.76 17.41
N ASN A 16 -18.67 10.71 17.49
CA ASN A 16 -17.33 10.53 18.08
C ASN A 16 -16.42 9.48 17.42
N GLU A 17 -16.84 8.88 16.31
CA GLU A 17 -15.99 7.99 15.51
C GLU A 17 -15.36 8.73 14.35
N LYS A 18 -14.06 8.52 14.13
CA LYS A 18 -13.35 9.02 12.96
C LYS A 18 -13.85 8.28 11.71
N LYS A 19 -14.47 9.01 10.78
CA LYS A 19 -15.03 8.47 9.53
C LYS A 19 -14.20 8.85 8.30
N GLY A 20 -13.38 9.89 8.38
CA GLY A 20 -12.62 10.34 7.24
C GLY A 20 -11.51 11.32 7.57
N VAL A 21 -10.80 11.70 6.51
CA VAL A 21 -9.70 12.66 6.49
C VAL A 21 -9.91 13.59 5.32
N ILE A 22 -9.69 14.89 5.55
CA ILE A 22 -9.57 15.92 4.52
C ILE A 22 -8.09 16.29 4.45
N ILE A 23 -7.53 16.21 3.24
CA ILE A 23 -6.16 16.58 2.89
C ILE A 23 -6.11 17.35 1.59
N ASP A 24 -5.03 18.07 1.37
CA ASP A 24 -4.74 18.67 0.08
C ASP A 24 -4.42 17.60 -0.99
N ILE A 25 -4.73 17.94 -2.24
CA ILE A 25 -4.56 17.04 -3.39
C ILE A 25 -3.10 16.60 -3.57
N PRO A 26 -2.08 17.48 -3.49
CA PRO A 26 -0.67 17.06 -3.57
C PRO A 26 -0.28 16.02 -2.52
N THR A 27 -0.73 16.19 -1.27
CA THR A 27 -0.49 15.21 -0.21
C THR A 27 -1.17 13.87 -0.52
N PHE A 28 -2.41 13.90 -1.02
CA PHE A 28 -3.12 12.69 -1.43
C PHE A 28 -2.40 11.93 -2.54
N GLU A 29 -2.01 12.61 -3.62
CA GLU A 29 -1.30 11.99 -4.75
C GLU A 29 0.03 11.37 -4.31
N ALA A 30 0.74 12.05 -3.42
CA ALA A 30 2.00 11.56 -2.88
C ALA A 30 1.82 10.33 -1.96
N VAL A 31 0.71 10.24 -1.22
CA VAL A 31 0.34 9.03 -0.47
C VAL A 31 0.05 7.88 -1.42
N MET A 32 -0.79 8.11 -2.43
CA MET A 32 -1.19 7.07 -3.38
C MET A 32 0.02 6.49 -4.11
N ARG A 33 0.93 7.34 -4.60
CA ARG A 33 2.16 6.88 -5.24
C ARG A 33 3.05 6.06 -4.30
N MET A 34 3.16 6.46 -3.04
CA MET A 34 3.95 5.70 -2.06
C MET A 34 3.31 4.32 -1.75
N LEU A 35 1.99 4.22 -1.77
CA LEU A 35 1.29 2.95 -1.62
C LEU A 35 1.49 2.05 -2.84
N GLU A 36 1.37 2.59 -4.05
CA GLU A 36 1.67 1.87 -5.30
C GLU A 36 3.11 1.34 -5.31
N ASP A 37 4.10 2.19 -4.99
CA ASP A 37 5.51 1.78 -4.89
C ASP A 37 5.73 0.66 -3.85
N HIS A 38 4.93 0.64 -2.77
CA HIS A 38 5.01 -0.39 -1.74
C HIS A 38 4.38 -1.71 -2.18
N GLU A 39 3.22 -1.65 -2.82
CA GLU A 39 2.55 -2.82 -3.40
C GLU A 39 3.43 -3.46 -4.48
N ASP A 40 3.99 -2.65 -5.39
CA ASP A 40 4.92 -3.11 -6.43
C ASP A 40 6.17 -3.77 -5.83
N ALA A 41 6.74 -3.19 -4.77
CA ALA A 41 7.90 -3.78 -4.10
C ALA A 41 7.55 -5.11 -3.40
N MET A 42 6.35 -5.22 -2.81
CA MET A 42 5.89 -6.48 -2.22
C MET A 42 5.68 -7.56 -3.28
N ASP A 43 5.02 -7.21 -4.38
CA ASP A 43 4.80 -8.12 -5.52
C ASP A 43 6.13 -8.57 -6.11
N PHE A 44 7.11 -7.67 -6.23
CA PHE A 44 8.44 -8.02 -6.71
C PHE A 44 9.16 -9.04 -5.80
N GLU A 45 9.09 -8.90 -4.48
CA GLU A 45 9.69 -9.87 -3.56
C GLU A 45 9.00 -11.24 -3.61
N VAL A 46 7.68 -11.26 -3.81
CA VAL A 46 6.94 -12.52 -4.07
C VAL A 46 7.43 -13.15 -5.37
N LEU A 47 7.49 -12.40 -6.46
CA LEU A 47 7.94 -12.89 -7.77
C LEU A 47 9.38 -13.41 -7.73
N LYS A 48 10.29 -12.74 -7.02
CA LYS A 48 11.66 -13.20 -6.82
C LYS A 48 11.73 -14.54 -6.10
N THR A 49 10.86 -14.73 -5.11
CA THR A 49 10.76 -16.00 -4.39
C THR A 49 10.19 -17.10 -5.31
N GLU A 50 9.19 -16.78 -6.13
CA GLU A 50 8.62 -17.68 -7.14
C GLU A 50 9.63 -18.06 -8.23
N GLU A 51 10.47 -17.12 -8.70
CA GLU A 51 11.47 -17.35 -9.75
C GLU A 51 12.55 -18.35 -9.33
N THR A 52 12.94 -18.33 -8.05
CA THR A 52 13.94 -19.27 -7.50
C THR A 52 13.35 -20.64 -7.13
N MET A 53 12.03 -20.81 -7.26
CA MET A 53 11.32 -22.04 -6.90
C MET A 53 11.38 -23.04 -8.07
N ASP A 54 11.46 -24.34 -7.76
CA ASP A 54 11.29 -25.37 -8.78
C ASP A 54 9.90 -25.26 -9.43
N TYR A 55 9.84 -25.42 -10.76
CA TYR A 55 8.62 -25.23 -11.53
C TYR A 55 7.47 -26.15 -11.07
N GLY A 56 7.78 -27.37 -10.61
CA GLY A 56 6.79 -28.30 -10.07
C GLY A 56 6.19 -27.82 -8.75
N ASP A 57 6.99 -27.17 -7.91
CA ASP A 57 6.55 -26.57 -6.64
C ASP A 57 5.77 -25.28 -6.87
N TYR A 58 6.25 -24.39 -7.75
CA TYR A 58 5.56 -23.18 -8.16
C TYR A 58 4.13 -23.48 -8.68
N ARG A 59 4.01 -24.47 -9.57
CA ARG A 59 2.71 -24.87 -10.15
C ARG A 59 1.72 -25.36 -9.09
N ARG A 60 2.19 -26.04 -8.04
CA ARG A 60 1.33 -26.50 -6.93
C ARG A 60 0.88 -25.36 -6.01
N HIS A 61 1.71 -24.33 -5.85
CA HIS A 61 1.44 -23.20 -4.96
C HIS A 61 0.41 -22.24 -5.56
N ARG A 62 0.50 -21.93 -6.86
CA ARG A 62 -0.35 -20.95 -7.56
C ARG A 62 -1.71 -21.44 -8.06
N LEU A 63 -1.89 -22.76 -8.23
CA LEU A 63 -3.13 -23.35 -8.77
C LEU A 63 -4.12 -23.81 -7.67
N LYS A 64 -3.91 -23.40 -6.42
CA LYS A 64 -4.88 -23.53 -5.32
C LYS A 64 -5.78 -22.30 -5.26
#